data_AF-A0A927N7Q0-F1
#
_entry.id   AF-A0A927N7Q0-F1
#
_cell.length_a   1.000
_cell.length_b   1.000
_cell.length_c   1.000
_cell.angle_alpha   90.00
_cell.angle_beta   90.00
_cell.angle_gamma   90.00
#
_symmetry.space_group_name_H-M   'P 1'
#
loop_
_entity.id
_entity.type
_entity.pdbx_description
1 polymer ?
#
loop_
_entity_poly.entity_id
_entity_poly.type
_entity_poly.pdbx_seq_one_letter_code
_entity_poly.pdbx_strand_id
1 'polypeptide(L)' 'MDPLSSAEAVKVLLATARLTVSPDEFDRLVGVYPLLRAQADGLYMPELESEDPALSFDPTVAHA' A
#
# COMPACT_ATOMS: atom_id res chain seq x y z
N MET A 1 5.66 16.79 12.23
CA MET A 1 6.55 15.72 11.76
C MET A 1 6.80 16.02 10.30
N ASP A 2 8.05 16.14 9.89
CA ASP A 2 8.39 16.28 8.48
C ASP A 2 8.03 14.96 7.75
N PRO A 3 7.62 15.01 6.47
CA PRO A 3 7.33 13.81 5.72
C PRO A 3 8.60 12.95 5.62
N LEU A 4 8.45 11.64 5.81
CA LEU A 4 9.54 10.68 5.61
C LEU A 4 10.09 10.81 4.18
N SER A 5 11.40 10.69 4.02
CA SER A 5 11.96 10.47 2.70
C SER A 5 11.47 9.14 2.12
N SER A 6 11.47 9.01 0.79
CA SER A 6 11.08 7.75 0.13
C SER A 6 11.93 6.56 0.60
N ALA A 7 13.21 6.78 0.86
CA ALA A 7 14.10 5.75 1.38
C ALA A 7 13.70 5.27 2.78
N GLU A 8 13.34 6.20 3.68
CA GLU A 8 12.87 5.86 5.02
C GLU A 8 11.53 5.14 4.97
N ALA A 9 10.59 5.61 4.14
CA ALA A 9 9.29 4.98 3.97
C ALA A 9 9.43 3.53 3.45
N VAL A 10 10.23 3.30 2.42
CA VAL A 10 10.47 1.95 1.87
C VAL A 10 11.14 1.04 2.91
N LYS A 11 12.11 1.54 3.69
CA LYS A 11 12.73 0.76 4.79
C LYS A 11 11.70 0.31 5.83
N VAL A 12 10.82 1.22 6.27
CA VAL A 12 9.77 0.91 7.25
C VAL A 12 8.81 -0.12 6.68
N LEU A 13 8.35 0.05 5.43
CA LEU A 13 7.43 -0.88 4.79
C LEU A 13 8.00 -2.30 4.67
N LEU A 14 9.27 -2.43 4.23
CA LEU A 14 9.94 -3.72 4.14
C LEU A 14 10.11 -4.38 5.51
N ALA A 15 10.47 -3.60 6.54
CA ALA A 15 10.59 -4.10 7.90
C ALA A 15 9.24 -4.60 8.46
N THR A 16 8.16 -3.85 8.24
CA THR A 16 6.80 -4.24 8.66
C THR A 16 6.33 -5.50 7.94
N ALA A 17 6.61 -5.62 6.64
CA ALA A 17 6.29 -6.79 5.84
C ALA A 17 7.21 -8.00 6.12
N ARG A 18 8.28 -7.81 6.91
CA ARG A 18 9.34 -8.80 7.16
C ARG A 18 9.98 -9.32 5.87
N LEU A 19 10.17 -8.42 4.91
CA LEU A 19 10.79 -8.72 3.62
C LEU A 19 12.23 -8.23 3.62
N THR A 20 13.13 -9.09 3.14
CA THR A 20 14.50 -8.72 2.81
C THR A 20 14.63 -8.60 1.29
N VAL A 21 15.39 -7.61 0.84
CA VAL A 21 15.66 -7.36 -0.58
C VAL A 21 17.14 -7.03 -0.76
N SER A 22 17.64 -7.23 -1.96
CA SER A 22 18.98 -6.79 -2.34
C SER A 22 19.07 -5.25 -2.41
N PRO A 23 20.28 -4.68 -2.36
CA PRO A 23 20.47 -3.23 -2.54
C PRO A 23 19.87 -2.69 -3.85
N ASP A 24 20.06 -3.41 -4.96
CA ASP A 24 19.54 -3.00 -6.27
C ASP A 24 18.00 -2.96 -6.31
N GLU A 25 17.35 -3.93 -5.65
CA GLU A 25 15.89 -3.95 -5.51
C GLU A 25 15.40 -2.82 -4.61
N PHE A 26 16.12 -2.54 -3.52
CA PHE A 26 15.83 -1.41 -2.65
C PHE A 26 15.88 -0.09 -3.42
N ASP A 27 16.94 0.15 -4.20
CA ASP A 27 17.09 1.38 -4.97
C ASP A 27 15.99 1.54 -6.03
N ARG A 28 15.60 0.45 -6.70
CA ARG A 28 14.44 0.45 -7.62
C ARG A 28 13.14 0.80 -6.90
N LEU A 29 12.89 0.21 -5.74
CA LEU A 29 11.69 0.48 -4.94
C LEU A 29 11.65 1.94 -4.49
N VAL A 30 12.78 2.49 -4.01
CA VAL A 30 12.88 3.90 -3.63
C VAL A 30 12.59 4.82 -4.83
N GLY A 31 13.08 4.49 -6.02
CA GLY A 31 12.82 5.27 -7.24
C GLY A 31 11.35 5.27 -7.66
N VAL A 32 10.64 4.15 -7.51
CA VAL A 32 9.24 4.00 -7.94
C VAL A 32 8.23 4.43 -6.85
N TYR A 33 8.64 4.42 -5.58
CA TYR A 33 7.75 4.69 -4.44
C TYR A 33 6.94 6.00 -4.53
N PRO A 34 7.50 7.16 -4.92
CA PRO A 34 6.73 8.40 -5.01
C PRO A 34 5.54 8.30 -5.97
N LEU A 35 5.71 7.61 -7.10
CA LEU A 35 4.64 7.40 -8.07
C LEU A 35 3.53 6.53 -7.48
N LEU A 36 3.89 5.42 -6.84
CA LEU A 36 2.93 4.54 -6.18
C LEU A 36 2.16 5.26 -5.08
N ARG A 37 2.86 6.11 -4.29
CA ARG A 37 2.22 6.89 -3.24
C ARG A 37 1.25 7.91 -3.82
N ALA A 38 1.63 8.64 -4.86
CA ALA A 38 0.75 9.60 -5.52
C ALA A 38 -0.51 8.94 -6.11
N GLN A 39 -0.36 7.74 -6.69
CA GLN A 39 -1.50 6.97 -7.18
C GLN A 39 -2.43 6.53 -6.03
N ALA A 40 -1.88 6.06 -4.92
CA ALA A 40 -2.65 5.71 -3.74
C ALA A 40 -3.35 6.94 -3.11
N ASP A 41 -2.67 8.09 -3.10
CA ASP A 41 -3.26 9.34 -2.61
C ASP A 41 -4.46 9.78 -3.47
N GLY A 42 -4.41 9.51 -4.79
CA GLY A 42 -5.52 9.75 -5.70
C GLY A 42 -6.75 8.86 -5.49
N LEU A 43 -6.65 7.78 -4.69
CA LEU A 43 -7.79 6.93 -4.35
C LEU A 43 -8.62 7.49 -3.19
N TYR A 44 -8.12 8.46 -2.42
CA TYR A 44 -8.90 9.09 -1.37
C TYR A 44 -9.89 10.09 -1.98
N MET A 45 -11.17 9.74 -1.96
CA MET A 45 -12.25 10.63 -2.41
C MET A 45 -12.82 11.42 -1.21
N PRO A 46 -13.18 12.72 -1.38
CA PRO A 46 -13.69 13.56 -0.29
C PRO A 46 -15.04 13.09 0.27
N GLU A 47 -15.84 12.43 -0.56
CA GLU A 47 -17.20 11.99 -0.25
C GLU A 47 -17.20 10.46 -0.23
N LEU A 48 -16.90 9.90 0.94
CA LEU A 48 -17.05 8.46 1.18
C LEU A 48 -18.52 8.18 1.48
N GLU A 49 -19.35 8.01 0.45
CA GLU A 49 -20.41 7.03 0.65
C GLU A 49 -19.70 5.71 0.97
N SER A 50 -20.14 5.04 2.03
CA SER A 50 -19.57 3.75 2.41
C SER A 50 -19.90 2.76 1.30
N GLU A 51 -19.03 2.64 0.30
CA GLU A 51 -19.15 1.60 -0.70
C GLU A 51 -18.80 0.26 -0.08
N ASP A 52 -19.65 -0.74 -0.32
CA ASP A 52 -19.35 -2.11 0.05
C ASP A 52 -18.11 -2.59 -0.72
N PRO A 53 -17.22 -3.38 -0.08
CA PRO A 53 -16.10 -3.98 -0.78
C PRO A 53 -16.58 -4.78 -2.00
N ALA A 54 -15.87 -4.66 -3.11
CA ALA A 54 -16.20 -5.38 -4.36
C ALA A 54 -16.32 -6.91 -4.17
N LEU A 55 -15.61 -7.45 -3.17
CA LEU A 55 -15.71 -8.85 -2.75
C LEU A 55 -16.03 -8.88 -1.25
N SER A 56 -17.16 -9.47 -0.91
CA SER A 56 -17.55 -9.80 0.47
C SER A 56 -17.56 -11.32 0.64
N PHE A 57 -17.23 -11.78 1.85
CA PHE A 57 -17.35 -13.19 2.23
C PHE A 57 -18.53 -13.34 3.17
N ASP A 58 -19.52 -14.14 2.77
CA ASP A 58 -20.62 -14.54 3.63
C ASP A 58 -20.46 -16.02 4.01
N PRO A 59 -20.06 -16.33 5.26
CA PRO A 59 -19.90 -17.72 5.71
C PRO A 59 -21.21 -18.50 5.80
N THR A 60 -22.37 -17.86 5.65
CA THR A 60 -23.69 -18.50 5.74
C THR A 60 -24.25 -18.95 4.40
N VAL A 61 -23.67 -18.45 3.29
CA VAL A 61 -23.96 -18.92 1.94
C VAL A 61 -23.13 -20.18 1.70
N ALA A 62 -23.59 -21.30 2.27
CA ALA A 62 -23.01 -22.61 1.99
C ALA A 62 -23.09 -22.88 0.47
N HIS A 63 -21.98 -23.26 -0.15
CA HIS A 63 -21.95 -23.75 -1.52
C HIS A 63 -22.97 -24.89 -1.68
N ALA A 64 -24.02 -24.66 -2.46
CA ALA A 64 -24.96 -25.67 -2.93
C ALA A 64 -24.33 -26.52 -4.04
#